data_AF-A0A8C4X292-F1
#
_entry.id   AF-A0A8C4X292-F1
#
_cell.length_a   1.000
_cell.length_b   1.000
_cell.length_c   1.000
_cell.angle_alpha   90.00
_cell.angle_beta   90.00
_cell.angle_gamma   90.00
#
_symmetry.space_group_name_H-M   'P 1'
#
loop_
_entity.id
_entity.type
_entity.pdbx_description
1 polymer ?
#
loop_
_entity_poly.entity_id
_entity_poly.type
_entity_poly.pdbx_seq_one_letter_code
_entity_poly.pdbx_strand_id
1 'polypeptide(L)'
;MSEGLSKICGPIPPDPTLFPDSYKRPMSARGRLEGNDLKLDFLSGPLAPDPTLYPACYSARPAPVPRVRPNATDILERSKKGSVGNLLQLEGVALHIDAHPTKKEAKNHEKENVRRMREIQRRCREREMEREETGPKPIKALWKSQKYEGVQSKVMAQLQNQAVSVPINEETSPPKKPEYHNFLRAYSRCGAGGRPKSSQSFSLQKSQSSATLKEDINTSEIQVRGSLVDFVSHNARNAKSSTLRRSKSLQLLSDVVEKKKVEQEEYNTKQKGRIPQYLQERKDQWQREREERKKNQPDPSMPPGHSMMPEKEKQETLNSLKETQKNLVKELLSLPVRADTLSIQARRTELDKKLSEVEEAIKIFSRGKVFIKIDN
;
A
#
# COMPACT_ATOMS: atom_id res chain seq x y z
N MET A 1 -17.37 -55.59 -2.36
CA MET A 1 -16.06 -56.23 -2.13
C MET A 1 -15.03 -55.40 -2.90
N SER A 2 -14.26 -54.60 -2.17
CA SER A 2 -13.17 -53.80 -2.72
C SER A 2 -12.06 -53.81 -1.67
N GLU A 3 -11.19 -54.80 -1.80
CA GLU A 3 -10.06 -55.03 -0.91
C GLU A 3 -9.02 -53.93 -1.11
N GLY A 4 -8.95 -53.00 -0.16
CA GLY A 4 -7.82 -52.07 -0.06
C GLY A 4 -6.66 -52.77 0.65
N LEU A 5 -5.55 -52.98 -0.05
CA LEU A 5 -4.30 -53.49 0.51
C LEU A 5 -3.83 -52.63 1.70
N SER A 6 -4.12 -53.11 2.90
CA SER A 6 -3.67 -52.52 4.16
C SER A 6 -2.17 -52.80 4.32
N LYS A 7 -1.34 -51.77 4.11
CA LYS A 7 0.12 -51.83 4.31
C LYS A 7 0.52 -51.70 5.79
N ILE A 8 -0.08 -52.52 6.65
CA ILE A 8 0.36 -52.69 8.03
C ILE A 8 0.88 -54.12 8.19
N CYS A 9 2.05 -54.36 7.59
CA CYS A 9 2.88 -55.51 7.93
C CYS A 9 3.93 -55.02 8.93
N GLY A 10 3.71 -55.34 10.19
CA GLY A 10 4.67 -55.20 11.28
C GLY A 10 4.55 -56.43 12.18
N PRO A 11 5.61 -56.80 12.91
CA PRO A 11 5.56 -57.94 13.83
C PRO A 11 4.43 -57.76 14.83
N ILE A 12 3.72 -58.85 15.13
CA ILE A 12 2.66 -58.87 16.16
C ILE A 12 3.28 -58.37 17.47
N PRO A 13 2.71 -57.33 18.11
CA PRO A 13 3.32 -56.77 19.30
C PRO A 13 3.21 -57.79 20.46
N PRO A 14 4.23 -57.86 21.35
CA PRO A 14 4.33 -58.90 22.37
C PRO A 14 3.17 -58.84 23.37
N ASP A 15 2.80 -59.96 23.98
CA ASP A 15 1.67 -60.01 24.93
C ASP A 15 1.88 -59.01 26.10
N PRO A 16 0.92 -58.09 26.36
CA PRO A 16 1.03 -57.07 27.42
C PRO A 16 1.13 -57.66 28.84
N THR A 17 0.74 -58.92 29.04
CA THR A 17 0.87 -59.61 30.33
C THR A 17 2.31 -60.06 30.62
N LEU A 18 3.10 -60.32 29.56
CA LEU A 18 4.47 -60.82 29.68
C LEU A 18 5.51 -59.71 29.64
N PHE A 19 5.21 -58.57 28.99
CA PHE A 19 6.13 -57.43 28.85
C PHE A 19 5.44 -56.09 29.18
N PRO A 20 5.16 -55.80 30.46
CA PRO A 20 4.43 -54.60 30.87
C PRO A 20 5.19 -53.29 30.55
N ASP A 21 6.52 -53.35 30.51
CA ASP A 21 7.36 -52.18 30.21
C ASP A 21 7.34 -51.78 28.73
N SER A 22 7.02 -52.71 27.82
CA SER A 22 6.91 -52.43 26.37
C SER A 22 5.69 -51.56 26.02
N TYR A 23 4.71 -51.53 26.92
CA TYR A 23 3.47 -50.75 26.78
C TYR A 23 3.41 -49.55 27.73
N LYS A 24 4.46 -49.30 28.52
CA LYS A 24 4.55 -48.09 29.35
C LYS A 24 4.65 -46.86 28.46
N ARG A 25 3.59 -46.06 28.49
CA ARG A 25 3.51 -44.78 27.78
C ARG A 25 4.57 -43.82 28.34
N PRO A 26 5.47 -43.27 27.51
CA PRO A 26 6.47 -42.31 27.99
C PRO A 26 5.76 -41.06 28.52
N MET A 27 6.31 -40.48 29.59
CA MET A 27 5.76 -39.29 30.29
C MET A 27 5.47 -38.11 29.34
N SER A 28 6.18 -38.02 28.21
CA SER A 28 6.00 -37.00 27.17
C SER A 28 4.71 -37.15 26.34
N ALA A 29 4.05 -38.30 26.36
CA ALA A 29 2.84 -38.58 25.58
C ALA A 29 1.53 -38.40 26.38
N ARG A 30 1.62 -37.90 27.63
CA ARG A 30 0.49 -37.76 28.55
C ARG A 30 -0.40 -36.55 28.26
N GLY A 31 0.15 -35.49 27.66
CA GLY A 31 -0.50 -34.18 27.56
C GLY A 31 -1.62 -34.00 26.52
N ARG A 32 -2.14 -35.06 25.88
CA ARG A 32 -3.18 -34.90 24.84
C ARG A 32 -4.55 -35.48 25.17
N LEU A 33 -4.68 -36.32 26.20
CA LEU A 33 -5.94 -37.01 26.52
C LEU A 33 -6.28 -37.10 28.00
N GLU A 34 -5.37 -36.75 28.91
CA GLU A 34 -5.74 -36.43 30.30
C GLU A 34 -5.84 -34.91 30.40
N GLY A 35 -7.01 -34.41 30.80
CA GLY A 35 -7.20 -32.99 31.07
C GLY A 35 -6.20 -32.54 32.12
N ASN A 36 -5.33 -31.60 31.76
CA ASN A 36 -4.43 -30.99 32.74
C ASN A 36 -5.26 -30.10 33.66
N ASP A 37 -5.42 -30.52 34.92
CA ASP A 37 -5.89 -29.67 36.04
C ASP A 37 -4.83 -28.63 36.47
N LEU A 38 -4.02 -28.14 35.53
CA LEU A 38 -3.16 -26.99 35.73
C LEU A 38 -3.90 -25.80 35.13
N LYS A 39 -4.57 -25.05 36.00
CA LYS A 39 -5.19 -23.76 35.68
C LYS A 39 -4.06 -22.77 35.32
N LEU A 40 -3.60 -22.85 34.08
CA LEU A 40 -2.68 -21.91 33.48
C LEU A 40 -3.53 -20.82 32.84
N ASP A 41 -3.44 -19.60 33.37
CA ASP A 41 -4.05 -18.39 32.83
C ASP A 41 -3.32 -18.00 31.52
N PHE A 42 -3.47 -18.82 30.49
CA PHE A 42 -3.04 -18.45 29.15
C PHE A 42 -3.99 -17.37 28.63
N LEU A 43 -3.46 -16.17 28.40
CA LEU A 43 -4.04 -15.24 27.44
C LEU A 43 -4.20 -16.00 26.12
N SER A 44 -5.43 -16.37 25.77
CA SER A 44 -5.77 -17.04 24.51
C SER A 44 -5.39 -16.13 23.34
N GLY A 45 -4.17 -16.28 22.85
CA GLY A 45 -3.58 -15.45 21.82
C GLY A 45 -2.49 -16.21 21.07
N PRO A 46 -2.14 -15.78 19.84
CA PRO A 46 -1.27 -16.52 18.92
C PRO A 46 0.22 -16.52 19.31
N LEU A 47 0.60 -15.97 20.46
CA LEU A 47 1.99 -15.94 20.92
C LEU A 47 2.30 -17.15 21.81
N ALA A 48 3.35 -17.88 21.46
CA ALA A 48 3.85 -18.98 22.28
C ALA A 48 4.36 -18.45 23.64
N PRO A 49 4.11 -19.17 24.74
CA PRO A 49 4.50 -18.74 26.09
C PRO A 49 6.02 -18.67 26.26
N ASP A 50 6.53 -17.72 27.03
CA ASP A 50 7.97 -17.52 27.19
C ASP A 50 8.68 -18.81 27.69
N PRO A 51 9.69 -19.33 26.96
CA PRO A 51 10.42 -20.55 27.34
C PRO A 51 11.21 -20.41 28.65
N THR A 52 11.51 -19.19 29.09
CA THR A 52 12.18 -18.96 30.38
C THR A 52 11.24 -19.13 31.57
N LEU A 53 9.96 -18.80 31.38
CA LEU A 53 8.93 -18.90 32.42
C LEU A 53 8.23 -20.27 32.44
N TYR A 54 8.18 -20.96 31.29
CA TYR A 54 7.48 -22.26 31.16
C TYR A 54 8.33 -23.33 30.44
N PRO A 55 9.40 -23.86 31.08
CA PRO A 55 10.32 -24.81 30.46
C PRO A 55 9.66 -26.15 30.08
N ALA A 56 8.63 -26.56 30.82
CA ALA A 56 7.94 -27.84 30.61
C ALA A 56 7.03 -27.86 29.37
N CYS A 57 6.69 -26.69 28.82
CA CYS A 57 5.85 -26.55 27.63
C CYS A 57 6.62 -26.80 26.32
N TYR A 58 7.94 -26.91 26.38
CA TYR A 58 8.82 -27.07 25.23
C TYR A 58 9.50 -28.45 25.24
N SER A 59 9.43 -29.17 24.13
CA SER A 59 10.06 -30.48 23.97
C SER A 59 11.59 -30.36 24.00
N ALA A 60 12.25 -31.00 24.97
CA ALA A 60 13.71 -31.02 25.18
C ALA A 60 14.52 -31.80 24.11
N ARG A 61 14.05 -31.86 22.85
CA ARG A 61 14.82 -32.48 21.77
C ARG A 61 15.69 -31.41 21.10
N PRO A 62 17.00 -31.62 20.92
CA PRO A 62 17.81 -30.75 20.07
C PRO A 62 17.23 -30.77 18.66
N ALA A 63 17.03 -29.59 18.08
CA ALA A 63 16.48 -29.46 16.74
C ALA A 63 17.40 -30.16 15.73
N PRO A 64 16.86 -30.94 14.77
CA PRO A 64 17.68 -31.55 13.73
C PRO A 64 18.39 -30.46 12.91
N VAL A 65 19.65 -30.74 12.55
CA VAL A 65 20.48 -29.81 11.78
C VAL A 65 19.79 -29.52 10.43
N PRO A 66 19.60 -28.25 10.04
CA PRO A 66 18.91 -27.91 8.81
C PRO A 66 19.65 -28.49 7.60
N ARG A 67 18.94 -29.18 6.71
CA ARG A 67 19.48 -29.75 5.47
C ARG A 67 19.67 -28.62 4.45
N VAL A 68 20.88 -28.05 4.39
CA VAL A 68 21.23 -26.96 3.48
C VAL A 68 21.63 -27.54 2.12
N ARG A 69 20.96 -27.10 1.04
CA ARG A 69 21.35 -27.44 -0.34
C ARG A 69 22.62 -26.68 -0.74
N PRO A 70 23.47 -27.19 -1.65
CA PRO A 70 24.69 -26.49 -2.07
C PRO A 70 24.45 -25.05 -2.52
N ASN A 71 23.35 -24.75 -3.23
CA ASN A 71 23.03 -23.38 -3.64
C ASN A 71 22.65 -22.43 -2.47
N ALA A 72 22.34 -22.97 -1.29
CA ALA A 72 21.96 -22.17 -0.14
C ALA A 72 23.17 -21.59 0.60
N THR A 73 24.38 -22.13 0.40
CA THR A 73 25.61 -21.50 0.90
C THR A 73 25.88 -20.18 0.16
N ASP A 74 25.68 -20.17 -1.16
CA ASP A 74 25.88 -18.96 -1.98
C ASP A 74 24.88 -17.85 -1.62
N ILE A 75 23.63 -18.23 -1.35
CA ILE A 75 22.58 -17.30 -0.89
C ILE A 75 22.95 -16.72 0.48
N LEU A 76 23.44 -17.56 1.40
CA LEU A 76 23.90 -17.13 2.72
C LEU A 76 25.07 -16.15 2.59
N GLU A 77 26.09 -16.48 1.80
CA GLU A 77 27.24 -15.60 1.60
C GLU A 77 26.86 -14.26 0.96
N ARG A 78 25.98 -14.29 -0.05
CA ARG A 78 25.48 -13.09 -0.71
C ARG A 78 24.67 -12.22 0.24
N SER A 79 23.90 -12.84 1.14
CA SER A 79 23.14 -12.14 2.16
C SER A 79 24.05 -11.50 3.22
N LYS A 80 25.13 -12.18 3.64
CA LYS A 80 26.11 -11.68 4.63
C LYS A 80 26.90 -10.48 4.10
N LYS A 81 27.25 -10.46 2.82
CA LYS A 81 28.04 -9.36 2.19
C LYS A 81 27.22 -8.11 1.85
N GLY A 82 25.89 -8.11 2.07
CA GLY A 82 25.00 -6.99 1.79
C GLY A 82 24.80 -6.04 2.96
N SER A 83 24.13 -4.89 2.74
CA SER A 83 23.82 -3.92 3.82
C SER A 83 22.96 -4.52 4.94
N VAL A 84 22.02 -5.40 4.59
CA VAL A 84 21.20 -6.17 5.54
C VAL A 84 22.04 -7.25 6.23
N GLY A 85 22.99 -7.85 5.51
CA GLY A 85 23.98 -8.77 6.06
C GLY A 85 24.82 -8.13 7.14
N ASN A 86 25.41 -6.98 6.86
CA ASN A 86 26.19 -6.20 7.82
C ASN A 86 25.37 -5.78 9.06
N LEU A 87 24.06 -5.58 8.91
CA LEU A 87 23.16 -5.26 10.02
C LEU A 87 22.88 -6.49 10.91
N LEU A 88 22.84 -7.68 10.31
CA LEU A 88 22.59 -8.96 10.98
C LEU A 88 23.87 -9.71 11.39
N GLN A 89 25.02 -9.26 10.91
CA GLN A 89 26.34 -9.73 11.28
C GLN A 89 26.64 -9.22 12.68
N LEU A 90 26.03 -9.87 13.66
CA LEU A 90 26.32 -9.76 15.08
C LEU A 90 27.68 -10.43 15.34
N GLU A 91 28.74 -9.85 14.79
CA GLU A 91 30.09 -10.16 15.26
C GLU A 91 30.21 -9.60 16.68
N GLY A 92 30.15 -10.51 17.67
CA GLY A 92 30.66 -10.26 19.01
C GLY A 92 29.65 -10.00 20.13
N VAL A 93 28.36 -10.37 20.01
CA VAL A 93 27.49 -10.40 21.21
C VAL A 93 27.68 -11.72 21.95
N ALA A 94 28.75 -11.82 22.71
CA ALA A 94 28.86 -12.81 23.78
C ALA A 94 27.79 -12.50 24.83
N LEU A 95 26.90 -13.45 25.11
CA LEU A 95 25.91 -13.36 26.20
C LEU A 95 26.57 -13.64 27.55
N HIS A 96 27.66 -12.93 27.85
CA HIS A 96 28.17 -12.78 29.20
C HIS A 96 28.12 -11.29 29.54
N ILE A 97 27.50 -10.98 30.67
CA ILE A 97 27.40 -9.63 31.20
C ILE A 97 28.82 -9.19 31.56
N ASP A 98 29.50 -8.51 30.65
CA ASP A 98 30.77 -7.84 30.94
C ASP A 98 30.75 -6.40 30.41
N ALA A 99 31.02 -5.50 31.36
CA ALA A 99 31.33 -4.07 31.27
C ALA A 99 30.44 -3.16 30.38
N HIS A 100 29.80 -2.19 31.04
CA HIS A 100 29.11 -1.06 30.44
C HIS A 100 29.87 -0.49 29.22
N PRO A 101 29.18 -0.20 28.09
CA PRO A 101 29.84 0.40 26.94
C PRO A 101 30.37 1.79 27.34
N THR A 102 31.68 1.99 27.17
CA THR A 102 32.27 3.32 27.34
C THR A 102 31.56 4.28 26.39
N LYS A 103 31.08 5.39 26.94
CA LYS A 103 30.43 6.46 26.18
C LYS A 103 31.35 6.84 25.03
N LYS A 104 30.91 6.64 23.78
CA LYS A 104 31.59 7.21 22.61
C LYS A 104 31.74 8.71 22.88
N GLU A 105 32.96 9.21 22.86
CA GLU A 105 33.24 10.63 23.10
C GLU A 105 32.35 11.49 22.19
N ALA A 106 31.78 12.55 22.76
CA ALA A 106 30.91 13.44 22.02
C ALA A 106 31.69 14.00 20.82
N LYS A 107 31.17 13.74 19.62
CA LYS A 107 31.84 14.11 18.38
C LYS A 107 31.92 15.64 18.30
N ASN A 108 33.12 16.19 18.12
CA ASN A 108 33.33 17.64 18.03
C ASN A 108 32.78 18.19 16.71
N HIS A 109 31.48 18.49 16.70
CA HIS A 109 30.75 18.96 15.53
C HIS A 109 31.28 20.29 14.98
N GLU A 110 31.85 21.16 15.82
CA GLU A 110 32.49 22.40 15.37
C GLU A 110 33.67 22.13 14.45
N LYS A 111 34.55 21.19 14.82
CA LYS A 111 35.71 20.80 14.01
C LYS A 111 35.29 20.12 12.71
N GLU A 112 34.25 19.28 12.76
CA GLU A 112 33.66 18.63 11.58
C GLU A 112 33.00 19.64 10.64
N ASN A 113 32.28 20.62 11.19
CA ASN A 113 31.66 21.70 10.43
C ASN A 113 32.70 22.60 9.76
N VAL A 114 33.78 22.97 10.45
CA VAL A 114 34.89 23.73 9.86
C VAL A 114 35.56 22.94 8.74
N ARG A 115 35.80 21.63 8.94
CA ARG A 115 36.37 20.76 7.89
C ARG A 115 35.45 20.69 6.67
N ARG A 116 34.15 20.50 6.89
CA ARG A 116 33.12 20.48 5.84
C ARG A 116 33.03 21.80 5.10
N MET A 117 33.09 22.94 5.80
CA MET A 117 33.08 24.26 5.18
C MET A 117 34.30 24.48 4.28
N ARG A 118 35.50 24.10 4.75
CA ARG A 118 36.74 24.19 3.96
C ARG A 118 36.71 23.28 2.73
N GLU A 119 36.13 22.08 2.87
CA GLU A 119 35.96 21.15 1.76
C GLU A 119 34.96 21.67 0.71
N ILE A 120 33.84 22.26 1.13
CA ILE A 120 32.89 22.93 0.24
C ILE A 120 33.57 24.09 -0.51
N GLN A 121 34.33 24.93 0.21
CA GLN A 121 35.06 26.04 -0.41
C GLN A 121 36.08 25.56 -1.45
N ARG A 122 36.84 24.50 -1.14
CA ARG A 122 37.77 23.88 -2.08
C ARG A 122 37.05 23.38 -3.34
N ARG A 123 35.97 22.61 -3.16
CA ARG A 123 35.19 22.05 -4.26
C ARG A 123 34.51 23.13 -5.11
N CYS A 124 34.14 24.26 -4.51
CA CYS A 124 33.61 25.40 -5.26
C CYS A 124 34.71 26.06 -6.12
N ARG A 125 35.90 26.28 -5.56
CA ARG A 125 37.05 26.81 -6.34
C ARG A 125 37.44 25.87 -7.47
N GLU A 126 37.54 24.57 -7.21
CA GLU A 126 37.81 23.55 -8.25
C GLU A 126 36.76 23.60 -9.36
N ARG A 127 35.47 23.70 -9.00
CA ARG A 127 34.38 23.81 -9.97
C ARG A 127 34.40 25.14 -10.76
N GLU A 128 34.91 26.21 -10.16
CA GLU A 128 35.12 27.49 -10.86
C GLU A 128 36.30 27.38 -11.84
N MET A 129 37.43 26.79 -11.43
CA MET A 129 38.57 26.50 -12.31
C MET A 129 38.14 25.61 -13.49
N GLU A 130 37.40 24.52 -13.24
CA GLU A 130 36.85 23.66 -14.30
C GLU A 130 35.90 24.43 -15.24
N ARG A 131 35.16 25.43 -14.75
CA ARG A 131 34.28 26.27 -15.59
C ARG A 131 35.06 27.28 -16.41
N GLU A 132 36.14 27.83 -15.86
CA GLU A 132 37.07 28.70 -16.58
C GLU A 132 37.79 27.93 -17.68
N GLU A 133 38.26 26.71 -17.40
CA GLU A 133 38.90 25.82 -18.38
C GLU A 133 37.92 25.35 -19.47
N THR A 134 36.65 25.07 -19.11
CA THR A 134 35.67 24.49 -20.05
C THR A 134 34.76 25.51 -20.74
N GLY A 135 34.96 26.81 -20.48
CA GLY A 135 34.16 27.90 -21.04
C GLY A 135 32.69 27.92 -20.58
N PRO A 136 31.90 28.93 -20.99
CA PRO A 136 30.51 29.07 -20.54
C PRO A 136 29.62 27.97 -21.13
N LYS A 137 29.46 26.88 -20.37
CA LYS A 137 28.49 25.81 -20.69
C LYS A 137 27.07 26.30 -20.41
N PRO A 138 26.14 26.25 -21.39
CA PRO A 138 24.76 26.65 -21.17
C PRO A 138 24.13 25.74 -20.11
N ILE A 139 23.55 26.36 -19.07
CA ILE A 139 22.99 25.69 -17.89
C ILE A 139 21.88 24.68 -18.26
N LYS A 140 21.33 24.79 -19.48
CA LYS A 140 20.40 23.82 -20.08
C LYS A 140 20.79 23.61 -21.55
N ALA A 141 21.33 22.44 -21.87
CA ALA A 141 21.48 22.02 -23.26
C ALA A 141 20.08 21.68 -23.80
N LEU A 142 19.40 22.66 -24.38
CA LEU A 142 18.22 22.41 -25.20
C LEU A 142 18.67 21.59 -26.41
N TRP A 143 18.04 20.44 -26.64
CA TRP A 143 18.27 19.66 -27.84
C TRP A 143 18.03 20.57 -29.06
N LYS A 144 19.06 20.73 -29.90
CA LYS A 144 18.93 21.44 -31.18
C LYS A 144 18.88 20.38 -32.26
N SER A 145 17.85 20.39 -33.10
CA SER A 145 17.81 19.51 -34.25
C SER A 145 18.76 20.01 -35.34
N GLN A 146 19.38 19.08 -36.06
CA GLN A 146 20.37 19.35 -37.12
C GLN A 146 19.85 20.31 -38.20
N LYS A 147 18.53 20.35 -38.39
CA LYS A 147 17.83 21.23 -39.34
C LYS A 147 18.04 22.73 -39.05
N TYR A 148 18.33 23.10 -37.80
CA TYR A 148 18.39 24.51 -37.38
C TYR A 148 19.76 24.93 -36.83
N GLU A 149 20.81 24.13 -37.01
CA GLU A 149 22.15 24.41 -36.49
C GLU A 149 22.81 25.61 -37.18
N GLY A 150 22.57 25.79 -38.49
CA GLY A 150 23.08 26.93 -39.28
C GLY A 150 22.16 28.15 -39.35
N VAL A 151 21.00 28.13 -38.68
CA VAL A 151 20.03 29.24 -38.77
C VAL A 151 20.38 30.31 -37.75
N GLN A 152 21.06 31.35 -38.22
CA GLN A 152 21.40 32.52 -37.42
C GLN A 152 20.13 33.23 -36.93
N SER A 153 20.11 33.63 -35.65
CA SER A 153 18.97 34.34 -35.08
C SER A 153 18.80 35.69 -35.79
N LYS A 154 17.59 36.00 -36.27
CA LYS A 154 17.27 37.32 -36.82
C LYS A 154 17.54 38.45 -35.82
N VAL A 155 17.49 38.15 -34.52
CA VAL A 155 17.85 39.08 -33.44
C VAL A 155 19.36 39.36 -33.39
N MET A 156 20.20 38.33 -33.63
CA MET A 156 21.66 38.53 -33.75
C MET A 156 22.00 39.38 -34.97
N ALA A 157 21.32 39.16 -36.10
CA ALA A 157 21.49 39.99 -37.29
C ALA A 157 21.08 41.45 -37.04
N GLN A 158 19.99 41.70 -36.32
CA GLN A 158 19.58 43.06 -35.95
C GLN A 158 20.59 43.77 -35.04
N LEU A 159 21.14 43.07 -34.03
CA LEU A 159 22.17 43.63 -33.14
C LEU A 159 23.48 43.93 -33.88
N GLN A 160 23.87 43.05 -34.81
CA GLN A 160 25.07 43.25 -35.62
C GLN A 160 24.89 44.39 -36.63
N ASN A 161 23.70 44.53 -37.24
CA ASN A 161 23.38 45.66 -38.11
C ASN A 161 23.34 46.99 -37.35
N GLN A 162 22.92 46.98 -36.08
CA GLN A 162 23.00 48.14 -35.19
C GLN A 162 24.45 48.52 -34.85
N ALA A 163 25.36 47.53 -34.81
CA ALA A 163 26.78 47.75 -34.55
C ALA A 163 27.56 48.24 -35.79
N VAL A 164 27.03 48.05 -37.00
CA VAL A 164 27.70 48.41 -38.27
C VAL A 164 27.28 49.78 -38.81
N SER A 165 26.19 50.38 -38.30
CA SER A 165 25.75 51.72 -38.70
C SER A 165 26.42 52.85 -37.89
N VAL A 166 27.76 52.92 -37.90
CA VAL A 166 28.51 54.14 -37.50
C VAL A 166 29.79 54.21 -38.34
N PRO A 167 29.97 55.18 -39.26
CA PRO A 167 31.26 55.43 -39.85
C PRO A 167 32.20 56.05 -38.81
N ILE A 168 33.40 55.47 -38.79
CA ILE A 168 34.56 55.84 -37.98
C ILE A 168 34.88 57.33 -38.22
N ASN A 169 34.71 58.16 -37.20
CA ASN A 169 35.62 59.27 -36.85
C ASN A 169 35.26 59.85 -35.46
N GLU A 170 36.21 59.65 -34.55
CA GLU A 170 36.48 60.36 -33.28
C GLU A 170 35.53 60.29 -32.08
N GLU A 171 36.18 60.45 -30.93
CA GLU A 171 35.87 59.93 -29.60
C GLU A 171 34.59 60.51 -28.97
N THR A 172 33.81 59.67 -28.28
CA THR A 172 33.46 59.77 -26.84
C THR A 172 32.21 58.91 -26.54
N SER A 173 32.29 58.11 -25.47
CA SER A 173 31.22 57.38 -24.75
C SER A 173 30.72 56.04 -25.33
N PRO A 174 30.70 54.95 -24.53
CA PRO A 174 30.10 53.67 -24.92
C PRO A 174 28.57 53.80 -25.13
N PRO A 175 27.96 52.99 -26.00
CA PRO A 175 26.53 53.05 -26.27
C PRO A 175 25.72 52.74 -25.00
N LYS A 176 24.81 53.66 -24.63
CA LYS A 176 23.87 53.45 -23.53
C LYS A 176 22.96 52.28 -23.87
N LYS A 177 22.99 51.25 -23.01
CA LYS A 177 22.12 50.06 -23.11
C LYS A 177 20.64 50.50 -23.16
N PRO A 178 19.78 49.84 -23.95
CA PRO A 178 18.35 50.13 -23.93
C PRO A 178 17.83 49.91 -22.51
N GLU A 179 17.07 50.90 -22.03
CA GLU A 179 16.47 50.92 -20.70
C GLU A 179 15.38 49.83 -20.62
N TYR A 180 15.74 48.66 -20.10
CA TYR A 180 14.77 47.62 -19.82
C TYR A 180 14.01 48.00 -18.56
N HIS A 181 12.74 48.37 -18.72
CA HIS A 181 11.81 48.46 -17.61
C HIS A 181 11.72 47.10 -16.91
N ASN A 182 12.22 47.03 -15.68
CA ASN A 182 12.15 45.85 -14.81
C ASN A 182 10.70 45.63 -14.35
N PHE A 183 9.86 45.09 -15.22
CA PHE A 183 8.57 44.58 -14.82
C PHE A 183 8.81 43.24 -14.11
N LEU A 184 8.65 43.27 -12.77
CA LEU A 184 8.63 42.13 -11.84
C LEU A 184 9.99 41.62 -11.32
N ARG A 185 10.48 42.26 -10.26
CA ARG A 185 11.05 41.56 -9.10
C ARG A 185 10.85 42.36 -7.82
N ALA A 186 9.67 42.25 -7.22
CA ALA A 186 9.54 42.60 -5.82
C ALA A 186 10.52 41.72 -5.01
N TYR A 187 11.31 42.32 -4.12
CA TYR A 187 12.22 41.66 -3.15
C TYR A 187 13.69 41.39 -3.53
N SER A 188 14.33 42.16 -4.41
CA SER A 188 15.81 42.14 -4.55
C SER A 188 16.50 43.44 -4.11
N ARG A 189 16.08 44.01 -2.98
CA ARG A 189 16.82 45.10 -2.30
C ARG A 189 17.21 44.68 -0.88
N CYS A 190 18.24 43.86 -0.77
CA CYS A 190 19.06 43.79 0.43
C CYS A 190 20.44 44.36 0.06
N GLY A 191 20.63 45.66 0.29
CA GLY A 191 21.87 46.36 0.01
C GLY A 191 21.82 47.77 0.61
N ALA A 192 22.64 47.96 1.65
CA ALA A 192 23.04 49.19 2.34
C ALA A 192 21.93 50.09 2.97
N GLY A 193 22.07 50.32 4.28
CA GLY A 193 21.14 51.02 5.16
C GLY A 193 20.64 52.39 4.68
N GLY A 194 19.32 52.53 4.63
CA GLY A 194 18.63 53.81 4.73
C GLY A 194 17.86 53.85 6.04
N ARG A 195 18.06 54.90 6.85
CA ARG A 195 17.34 55.10 8.13
C ARG A 195 15.83 55.28 7.86
N PRO A 196 14.93 54.68 8.66
CA PRO A 196 13.50 54.98 8.54
C PRO A 196 13.24 56.42 9.03
N LYS A 197 12.57 57.21 8.20
CA LYS A 197 12.08 58.54 8.59
C LYS A 197 10.94 58.38 9.59
N SER A 198 11.08 59.02 10.75
CA SER A 198 10.05 59.14 11.79
C SER A 198 8.81 59.82 11.21
N SER A 199 7.67 59.14 11.22
CA SER A 199 6.37 59.71 10.88
C SER A 199 5.96 60.76 11.91
N GLN A 200 5.54 61.92 11.40
CA GLN A 200 4.97 63.04 12.14
C GLN A 200 3.81 62.60 13.04
N SER A 201 3.81 63.08 14.27
CA SER A 201 2.71 62.99 15.23
C SER A 201 1.51 63.82 14.74
N PHE A 202 0.36 63.16 14.66
CA PHE A 202 -0.93 63.80 14.39
C PHE A 202 -1.36 64.67 15.59
N SER A 203 -1.72 65.91 15.29
CA SER A 203 -2.28 66.91 16.20
C SER A 203 -3.67 66.47 16.70
N LEU A 204 -3.88 66.49 18.03
CA LEU A 204 -5.18 66.24 18.65
C LEU A 204 -6.04 67.51 18.64
N GLN A 205 -7.26 67.39 18.11
CA GLN A 205 -8.31 68.39 18.28
C GLN A 205 -8.96 68.28 19.67
N LYS A 206 -9.12 69.44 20.31
CA LYS A 206 -9.65 69.65 21.65
C LYS A 206 -11.16 69.89 21.56
N SER A 207 -11.98 69.02 22.13
CA SER A 207 -13.40 69.31 22.41
C SER A 207 -13.58 69.61 23.90
N GLN A 208 -14.26 70.73 24.15
CA GLN A 208 -14.53 71.30 25.47
C GLN A 208 -15.73 70.60 26.12
N SER A 209 -15.67 70.38 27.43
CA SER A 209 -16.86 70.52 28.27
C SER A 209 -16.46 70.95 29.68
N SER A 210 -17.32 71.81 30.19
CA SER A 210 -17.22 72.72 31.32
C SER A 210 -17.66 72.09 32.64
N ALA A 211 -17.00 72.42 33.74
CA ALA A 211 -17.64 72.51 35.05
C ALA A 211 -16.88 73.47 35.96
N THR A 212 -17.66 74.36 36.57
CA THR A 212 -17.30 75.55 37.34
C THR A 212 -17.23 75.18 38.83
N LEU A 213 -16.15 75.51 39.54
CA LEU A 213 -16.16 75.82 40.98
C LEU A 213 -15.06 76.85 41.29
N LYS A 214 -15.42 77.84 42.09
CA LYS A 214 -14.64 79.03 42.47
C LYS A 214 -13.89 78.79 43.79
N GLU A 215 -12.70 79.41 43.88
CA GLU A 215 -12.05 80.09 45.04
C GLU A 215 -11.78 79.25 46.31
N ASP A 216 -10.62 79.28 47.00
CA ASP A 216 -9.41 80.10 46.88
C ASP A 216 -8.33 79.60 47.87
N ILE A 217 -7.06 79.93 47.57
CA ILE A 217 -5.90 80.14 48.49
C ILE A 217 -4.95 78.95 48.82
N ASN A 218 -3.70 79.16 48.36
CA ASN A 218 -2.38 78.69 48.85
C ASN A 218 -1.91 77.25 48.61
N THR A 219 -1.10 77.06 47.57
CA THR A 219 0.36 76.83 47.64
C THR A 219 0.88 76.48 46.22
N SER A 220 2.13 76.81 45.94
CA SER A 220 2.80 76.66 44.65
C SER A 220 2.82 75.21 44.14
N GLU A 221 1.84 74.84 43.31
CA GLU A 221 1.83 73.61 42.53
C GLU A 221 1.45 73.90 41.08
N ILE A 222 2.31 73.48 40.16
CA ILE A 222 2.10 73.61 38.72
C ILE A 222 0.92 72.72 38.34
N GLN A 223 -0.29 73.29 38.25
CA GLN A 223 -1.46 72.58 37.74
C GLN A 223 -1.32 72.36 36.23
N VAL A 224 -0.73 71.25 35.83
CA VAL A 224 -0.80 70.74 34.46
C VAL A 224 -2.22 70.25 34.22
N ARG A 225 -3.06 71.04 33.55
CA ARG A 225 -4.36 70.60 32.98
C ARG A 225 -4.13 69.61 31.82
N GLY A 226 -3.70 68.40 32.16
CA GLY A 226 -3.82 67.19 31.35
C GLY A 226 -4.65 66.19 32.15
N SER A 227 -5.51 65.40 31.50
CA SER A 227 -6.13 64.24 32.15
C SER A 227 -5.05 63.46 32.90
N LEU A 228 -5.28 63.14 34.18
CA LEU A 228 -4.40 62.28 34.98
C LEU A 228 -4.48 60.86 34.41
N VAL A 229 -3.89 60.66 33.24
CA VAL A 229 -3.75 59.33 32.65
C VAL A 229 -2.72 58.62 33.51
N ASP A 230 -3.17 57.65 34.30
CA ASP A 230 -2.26 56.75 34.99
C ASP A 230 -1.55 55.89 33.95
N PHE A 231 -0.37 56.36 33.55
CA PHE A 231 0.47 55.68 32.58
C PHE A 231 0.89 54.29 33.06
N VAL A 232 0.90 54.02 34.38
CA VAL A 232 1.23 52.71 34.92
C VAL A 232 0.13 51.71 34.61
N SER A 233 -1.13 52.04 34.89
CA SER A 233 -2.26 51.17 34.53
C SER A 233 -2.48 51.08 33.03
N HIS A 234 -2.33 52.18 32.29
CA HIS A 234 -2.43 52.18 30.83
C HIS A 234 -1.36 51.28 30.18
N ASN A 235 -0.09 51.40 30.60
CA ASN A 235 0.99 50.55 30.10
C ASN A 235 0.83 49.10 30.54
N ALA A 236 0.36 48.82 31.75
CA ALA A 236 0.09 47.47 32.21
C ALA A 236 -1.03 46.79 31.39
N ARG A 237 -2.10 47.51 31.06
CA ARG A 237 -3.16 47.01 30.17
C ARG A 237 -2.65 46.81 28.76
N ASN A 238 -1.85 47.75 28.24
CA ASN A 238 -1.29 47.64 26.89
C ASN A 238 -0.27 46.49 26.78
N ALA A 239 0.54 46.24 27.81
CA ALA A 239 1.48 45.13 27.89
C ALA A 239 0.77 43.76 27.96
N LYS A 240 -0.37 43.68 28.66
CA LYS A 240 -1.22 42.48 28.66
C LYS A 240 -1.87 42.22 27.28
N SER A 241 -2.21 43.29 26.55
CA SER A 241 -2.83 43.20 25.23
C SER A 241 -1.84 43.07 24.08
N SER A 242 -0.56 43.39 24.28
CA SER A 242 0.45 43.31 23.24
C SER A 242 0.80 41.85 22.96
N THR A 243 0.17 41.26 21.94
CA THR A 243 0.56 39.93 21.46
C THR A 243 1.98 40.01 20.88
N LEU A 244 2.92 39.22 21.41
CA LEU A 244 4.25 39.06 20.81
C LEU A 244 4.08 38.64 19.34
N ARG A 245 4.41 39.56 18.42
CA ARG A 245 4.36 39.27 16.99
C ARG A 245 5.46 38.25 16.69
N ARG A 246 5.03 37.01 16.44
CA ARG A 246 5.91 35.92 16.02
C ARG A 246 6.64 36.33 14.73
N SER A 247 7.92 36.01 14.60
CA SER A 247 8.68 36.35 13.40
C SER A 247 8.06 35.72 12.15
N LYS A 248 8.19 36.39 11.00
CA LYS A 248 7.69 35.88 9.71
C LYS A 248 8.26 34.50 9.38
N SER A 249 9.52 34.22 9.78
CA SER A 249 10.14 32.90 9.63
C SER A 249 9.43 31.81 10.44
N LEU A 250 9.03 32.10 11.67
CA LEU A 250 8.31 31.16 12.53
C LEU A 250 6.85 30.95 12.07
N GLN A 251 6.22 31.97 11.48
CA GLN A 251 4.90 31.84 10.85
C GLN A 251 4.97 30.95 9.61
N LEU A 252 5.99 31.14 8.75
CA LEU A 252 6.18 30.27 7.59
C LEU A 252 6.43 28.80 8.00
N LEU A 253 7.12 28.56 9.12
CA LEU A 253 7.30 27.21 9.65
C LEU A 253 6.00 26.59 10.14
N SER A 254 5.12 27.36 10.83
CA SER A 254 3.80 26.85 11.22
C SER A 254 2.96 26.51 10.00
N ASP A 255 2.95 27.37 8.98
CA ASP A 255 2.17 27.14 7.76
C ASP A 255 2.61 25.88 7.02
N VAL A 256 3.93 25.62 6.97
CA VAL A 256 4.48 24.39 6.36
C VAL A 256 4.08 23.15 7.15
N VAL A 257 4.08 23.22 8.49
CA VAL A 257 3.66 22.11 9.35
C VAL A 257 2.17 21.83 9.18
N GLU A 258 1.33 22.86 9.13
CA GLU A 258 -0.10 22.71 8.89
C GLU A 258 -0.40 22.11 7.52
N LYS A 259 0.27 22.59 6.47
CA LYS A 259 0.14 22.00 5.12
C LYS A 259 0.49 20.51 5.10
N LYS A 260 1.58 20.12 5.75
CA LYS A 260 1.96 18.70 5.86
C LYS A 260 0.91 17.86 6.59
N LYS A 261 0.27 18.41 7.63
CA LYS A 261 -0.81 17.72 8.35
C LYS A 261 -2.03 17.50 7.45
N VAL A 262 -2.46 18.53 6.74
CA VAL A 262 -3.58 18.44 5.80
C VAL A 262 -3.29 17.43 4.68
N GLU A 263 -2.10 17.49 4.07
CA GLU A 263 -1.67 16.52 3.05
C GLU A 263 -1.69 15.08 3.58
N GLN A 264 -1.26 14.87 4.82
CA GLN A 264 -1.26 13.57 5.47
C GLN A 264 -2.69 13.06 5.75
N GLU A 265 -3.59 13.94 6.19
CA GLU A 265 -5.01 13.62 6.39
C GLU A 265 -5.70 13.27 5.06
N GLU A 266 -5.41 14.01 3.99
CA GLU A 266 -5.89 13.69 2.65
C GLU A 266 -5.37 12.34 2.13
N TYR A 267 -4.10 12.03 2.35
CA TYR A 267 -3.54 10.71 2.02
C TYR A 267 -4.24 9.59 2.80
N ASN A 268 -4.42 9.80 4.11
CA ASN A 268 -5.05 8.83 5.00
C ASN A 268 -6.51 8.55 4.64
N THR A 269 -7.23 9.54 4.11
CA THR A 269 -8.63 9.40 3.71
C THR A 269 -8.77 8.80 2.30
N LYS A 270 -7.92 9.18 1.34
CA LYS A 270 -8.09 8.80 -0.08
C LYS A 270 -7.29 7.57 -0.50
N GLN A 271 -6.08 7.40 0.02
CA GLN A 271 -5.11 6.43 -0.51
C GLN A 271 -4.76 5.32 0.48
N LYS A 272 -4.77 5.60 1.78
CA LYS A 272 -4.47 4.60 2.80
C LYS A 272 -5.48 3.46 2.77
N GLY A 273 -4.97 2.23 2.65
CA GLY A 273 -5.80 1.02 2.56
C GLY A 273 -6.43 0.76 1.18
N ARG A 274 -6.25 1.65 0.19
CA ARG A 274 -6.70 1.39 -1.18
C ARG A 274 -5.80 0.35 -1.83
N ILE A 275 -6.41 -0.73 -2.31
CA ILE A 275 -5.70 -1.79 -3.02
C ILE A 275 -5.25 -1.24 -4.38
N PRO A 276 -3.97 -1.40 -4.77
CA PRO A 276 -3.49 -1.05 -6.11
C PRO A 276 -4.33 -1.69 -7.23
N GLN A 277 -4.55 -0.95 -8.30
CA GLN A 277 -5.41 -1.35 -9.43
C GLN A 277 -5.02 -2.72 -10.01
N TYR A 278 -3.73 -3.00 -10.18
CA TYR A 278 -3.25 -4.28 -10.73
C TYR A 278 -3.65 -5.50 -9.88
N LEU A 279 -3.81 -5.35 -8.55
CA LEU A 279 -4.28 -6.43 -7.68
C LEU A 279 -5.79 -6.66 -7.82
N GLN A 280 -6.55 -5.60 -8.10
CA GLN A 280 -7.98 -5.70 -8.39
C GLN A 280 -8.17 -6.42 -9.73
N GLU A 281 -7.48 -5.95 -10.77
CA GLU A 281 -7.49 -6.58 -12.10
C GLU A 281 -7.06 -8.06 -12.04
N ARG A 282 -6.05 -8.39 -11.23
CA ARG A 282 -5.62 -9.78 -11.04
C ARG A 282 -6.69 -10.65 -10.36
N LYS A 283 -7.44 -10.11 -9.39
CA LYS A 283 -8.56 -10.84 -8.79
C LYS A 283 -9.65 -11.11 -9.83
N ASP A 284 -9.96 -10.12 -10.66
CA ASP A 284 -10.97 -10.24 -11.72
C ASP A 284 -10.54 -11.24 -12.79
N GLN A 285 -9.25 -11.29 -13.13
CA GLN A 285 -8.68 -12.31 -14.02
C GLN A 285 -8.86 -13.71 -13.43
N TRP A 286 -8.50 -13.93 -12.16
CA TRP A 286 -8.70 -15.23 -11.52
C TRP A 286 -10.17 -15.63 -11.39
N GLN A 287 -11.06 -14.66 -11.22
CA GLN A 287 -12.51 -14.93 -11.23
C GLN A 287 -12.95 -15.40 -12.62
N ARG A 288 -12.58 -14.67 -13.68
CA ARG A 288 -12.87 -15.05 -15.07
C ARG A 288 -12.31 -16.43 -15.42
N GLU A 289 -11.05 -16.70 -15.11
CA GLU A 289 -10.42 -18.01 -15.35
C GLU A 289 -11.09 -19.14 -14.55
N ARG A 290 -11.57 -18.87 -13.33
CA ARG A 290 -12.31 -19.86 -12.53
C ARG A 290 -13.67 -20.15 -13.16
N GLU A 291 -14.36 -19.13 -13.66
CA GLU A 291 -15.64 -19.29 -14.36
C GLU A 291 -15.48 -20.04 -15.67
N GLU A 292 -14.49 -19.70 -16.48
CA GLU A 292 -14.15 -20.44 -17.71
C GLU A 292 -13.79 -21.89 -17.40
N ARG A 293 -12.96 -22.12 -16.38
CA ARG A 293 -12.63 -23.49 -15.94
C ARG A 293 -13.88 -24.24 -15.51
N LYS A 294 -14.81 -23.61 -14.77
CA LYS A 294 -16.09 -24.24 -14.38
C LYS A 294 -17.01 -24.52 -15.56
N LYS A 295 -17.04 -23.65 -16.58
CA LYS A 295 -17.81 -23.85 -17.83
C LYS A 295 -17.23 -24.99 -18.67
N ASN A 296 -15.90 -25.06 -18.75
CA ASN A 296 -15.18 -26.06 -19.52
C ASN A 296 -15.03 -27.39 -18.79
N GLN A 297 -15.16 -27.41 -17.45
CA GLN A 297 -15.10 -28.63 -16.68
C GLN A 297 -16.27 -29.52 -17.09
N PRO A 298 -16.03 -30.69 -17.71
CA PRO A 298 -17.10 -31.61 -18.03
C PRO A 298 -17.81 -32.02 -16.74
N ASP A 299 -19.14 -32.20 -16.81
CA ASP A 299 -19.93 -32.63 -15.67
C ASP A 299 -19.33 -33.94 -15.11
N PRO A 300 -18.99 -34.02 -13.80
CA PRO A 300 -18.42 -35.24 -13.21
C PRO A 300 -19.34 -36.46 -13.37
N SER A 301 -20.63 -36.25 -13.64
CA SER A 301 -21.59 -37.33 -13.91
C SER A 301 -21.60 -37.79 -15.37
N MET A 302 -20.92 -37.11 -16.30
CA MET A 302 -20.96 -37.43 -17.74
C MET A 302 -20.04 -38.61 -18.04
N PRO A 303 -20.59 -39.76 -18.49
CA PRO A 303 -19.76 -40.91 -18.85
C PRO A 303 -18.91 -40.62 -20.11
N PRO A 304 -17.70 -41.21 -20.24
CA PRO A 304 -16.89 -41.08 -21.45
C PRO A 304 -17.64 -41.56 -22.70
N GLY A 305 -17.47 -40.88 -23.83
CA GLY A 305 -18.13 -41.22 -25.10
C GLY A 305 -19.64 -40.93 -25.13
N HIS A 306 -20.17 -40.20 -24.15
CA HIS A 306 -21.56 -39.78 -24.12
C HIS A 306 -21.67 -38.24 -24.21
N SER A 307 -22.75 -37.75 -24.81
CA SER A 307 -23.11 -36.34 -24.89
C SER A 307 -24.43 -36.08 -24.16
N MET A 308 -24.59 -34.90 -23.57
CA MET A 308 -25.87 -34.50 -22.95
C MET A 308 -26.90 -34.18 -24.04
N MET A 309 -28.06 -34.83 -23.98
CA MET A 309 -29.19 -34.55 -24.88
C MET A 309 -29.72 -33.13 -24.63
N PRO A 310 -29.90 -32.29 -25.67
CA PRO A 310 -30.57 -30.99 -25.55
C PRO A 310 -31.97 -31.12 -24.95
N GLU A 311 -32.36 -30.15 -24.13
CA GLU A 311 -33.64 -30.18 -23.39
C GLU A 311 -34.85 -30.23 -24.33
N LYS A 312 -34.77 -29.59 -25.51
CA LYS A 312 -35.83 -29.61 -26.51
C LYS A 312 -36.06 -31.01 -27.09
N GLU A 313 -34.99 -31.63 -27.58
CA GLU A 313 -35.02 -33.00 -28.13
C GLU A 313 -35.46 -34.02 -27.08
N LYS A 314 -35.04 -33.83 -25.82
CA LYS A 314 -35.50 -34.64 -24.69
C LYS A 314 -37.01 -34.52 -24.46
N GLN A 315 -37.56 -33.31 -24.54
CA GLN A 315 -39.00 -33.10 -24.35
C GLN A 315 -39.82 -33.67 -25.52
N GLU A 316 -39.32 -33.52 -26.75
CA GLU A 316 -39.95 -34.12 -27.94
C GLU A 316 -39.99 -35.65 -27.83
N THR A 317 -38.86 -36.29 -27.52
CA THR A 317 -38.80 -37.76 -27.34
C THR A 317 -39.67 -38.23 -26.19
N LEU A 318 -39.69 -37.52 -25.06
CA LEU A 318 -40.59 -37.81 -23.93
C LEU A 318 -42.07 -37.76 -24.36
N ASN A 319 -42.45 -36.75 -25.15
CA ASN A 319 -43.81 -36.62 -25.64
C ASN A 319 -44.18 -37.76 -26.61
N SER A 320 -43.28 -38.09 -27.55
CA SER A 320 -43.46 -39.24 -28.44
C SER A 320 -43.64 -40.55 -27.66
N LEU A 321 -42.82 -40.79 -26.62
CA LEU A 321 -42.95 -41.97 -25.76
C LEU A 321 -44.27 -42.00 -24.98
N LYS A 322 -44.75 -40.85 -24.50
CA LYS A 322 -46.07 -40.77 -23.85
C LYS A 322 -47.22 -41.05 -24.82
N GLU A 323 -47.09 -40.63 -26.08
CA GLU A 323 -48.07 -40.92 -27.12
C GLU A 323 -48.07 -42.42 -27.48
N THR A 324 -46.90 -43.04 -27.63
CA THR A 324 -46.81 -44.49 -27.87
C THR A 324 -47.34 -45.29 -26.69
N GLN A 325 -47.05 -44.89 -25.44
CA GLN A 325 -47.62 -45.51 -24.24
C GLN A 325 -49.15 -45.46 -24.28
N LYS A 326 -49.75 -44.29 -24.56
CA LYS A 326 -51.21 -44.14 -24.67
C LYS A 326 -51.78 -45.06 -25.76
N ASN A 327 -51.10 -45.21 -26.89
CA ASN A 327 -51.55 -46.07 -27.97
C ASN A 327 -51.46 -47.56 -27.60
N LEU A 328 -50.36 -48.00 -26.97
CA LEU A 328 -50.20 -49.38 -26.47
C LEU A 328 -51.25 -49.72 -25.41
N VAL A 329 -51.55 -48.79 -24.49
CA VAL A 329 -52.62 -48.98 -23.51
C VAL A 329 -53.99 -49.11 -24.19
N LYS A 330 -54.29 -48.28 -25.21
CA LYS A 330 -55.53 -48.43 -25.99
C LYS A 330 -55.61 -49.79 -26.70
N GLU A 331 -54.50 -50.27 -27.25
CA GLU A 331 -54.45 -51.60 -27.89
C GLU A 331 -54.60 -52.75 -26.89
N LEU A 332 -54.04 -52.61 -25.69
CA LEU A 332 -54.20 -53.60 -24.62
C LEU A 332 -55.67 -53.65 -24.16
N LEU A 333 -56.32 -52.48 -24.03
CA LEU A 333 -57.72 -52.37 -23.66
C LEU A 333 -58.69 -52.81 -24.75
N SER A 334 -58.26 -52.87 -26.03
CA SER A 334 -59.09 -53.35 -27.13
C SER A 334 -59.06 -54.87 -27.31
N LEU A 335 -58.19 -55.58 -26.57
CA LEU A 335 -58.17 -57.04 -26.56
C LEU A 335 -59.44 -57.63 -25.92
N PRO A 336 -59.91 -58.81 -26.38
CA PRO A 336 -61.02 -59.52 -25.74
C PRO A 336 -60.74 -59.82 -24.26
N VAL A 337 -61.78 -59.71 -23.42
CA VAL A 337 -61.68 -59.95 -21.96
C VAL A 337 -61.21 -61.37 -21.63
N ARG A 338 -61.60 -62.36 -22.46
CA ARG A 338 -61.19 -63.76 -22.32
C ARG A 338 -59.97 -64.05 -23.19
N ALA A 339 -58.92 -64.62 -22.60
CA ALA A 339 -57.67 -64.94 -23.27
C ALA A 339 -57.56 -66.46 -23.53
N ASP A 340 -58.58 -67.03 -24.18
CA ASP A 340 -58.72 -68.49 -24.30
C ASP A 340 -57.82 -69.09 -25.40
N THR A 341 -57.32 -68.28 -26.34
CA THR A 341 -56.40 -68.73 -27.41
C THR A 341 -54.95 -68.32 -27.11
N LEU A 342 -54.00 -69.20 -27.43
CA LEU A 342 -52.56 -68.93 -27.28
C LEU A 342 -52.11 -67.67 -28.04
N SER A 343 -52.74 -67.37 -29.18
CA SER A 343 -52.46 -66.16 -29.97
C SER A 343 -52.82 -64.87 -29.22
N ILE A 344 -54.00 -64.83 -28.57
CA ILE A 344 -54.41 -63.67 -27.78
C ILE A 344 -53.52 -63.50 -26.55
N GLN A 345 -53.15 -64.61 -25.89
CA GLN A 345 -52.21 -64.58 -24.76
C GLN A 345 -50.84 -64.05 -25.20
N ALA A 346 -50.29 -64.56 -26.31
CA ALA A 346 -49.03 -64.09 -26.86
C ALA A 346 -49.06 -62.59 -27.18
N ARG A 347 -50.09 -62.12 -27.91
CA ARG A 347 -50.27 -60.70 -28.24
C ARG A 347 -50.35 -59.83 -26.99
N ARG A 348 -51.06 -60.27 -25.95
CA ARG A 348 -51.14 -59.55 -24.67
C ARG A 348 -49.78 -59.44 -24.00
N THR A 349 -49.04 -60.55 -23.89
CA THR A 349 -47.69 -60.53 -23.29
C THR A 349 -46.71 -59.67 -24.10
N GLU A 350 -46.86 -59.60 -25.41
CA GLU A 350 -46.05 -58.74 -26.27
C GLU A 350 -46.35 -57.25 -26.03
N LEU A 351 -47.63 -56.88 -25.91
CA LEU A 351 -48.04 -55.52 -25.56
C LEU A 351 -47.56 -55.12 -24.16
N ASP A 352 -47.66 -56.00 -23.17
CA ASP A 352 -47.19 -55.76 -21.81
C ASP A 352 -45.66 -55.56 -21.78
N LYS A 353 -44.90 -56.37 -22.53
CA LYS A 353 -43.44 -56.19 -22.69
C LYS A 353 -43.10 -54.83 -23.31
N LYS A 354 -43.72 -54.50 -24.44
CA LYS A 354 -43.53 -53.20 -25.10
C LYS A 354 -43.90 -52.03 -24.18
N LEU A 355 -44.96 -52.17 -23.39
CA LEU A 355 -45.37 -51.17 -22.42
C LEU A 355 -44.30 -50.97 -21.34
N SER A 356 -43.74 -52.07 -20.80
CA SER A 356 -42.66 -51.99 -19.81
C SER A 356 -41.40 -51.33 -20.36
N GLU A 357 -41.01 -51.62 -21.60
CA GLU A 357 -39.88 -50.98 -22.28
C GLU A 357 -40.11 -49.47 -22.45
N VAL A 358 -41.32 -49.07 -22.89
CA VAL A 358 -41.69 -47.66 -23.04
C VAL A 358 -41.71 -46.94 -21.69
N GLU A 359 -42.20 -47.57 -20.62
CA GLU A 359 -42.21 -47.00 -19.28
C GLU A 359 -40.80 -46.80 -18.71
N GLU A 360 -39.89 -47.75 -18.94
CA GLU A 360 -38.48 -47.59 -18.61
C GLU A 360 -37.83 -46.44 -19.38
N ALA A 361 -38.13 -46.33 -20.68
CA ALA A 361 -37.67 -45.22 -21.50
C ALA A 361 -38.21 -43.87 -20.96
N ILE A 362 -39.52 -43.75 -20.69
CA ILE A 362 -40.13 -42.55 -20.10
C ILE A 362 -39.45 -42.21 -18.77
N LYS A 363 -39.17 -43.21 -17.93
CA LYS A 363 -38.45 -43.02 -16.66
C LYS A 363 -37.05 -42.44 -16.88
N ILE A 364 -36.31 -42.88 -17.90
CA ILE A 364 -35.01 -42.34 -18.26
C ILE A 364 -35.14 -40.89 -18.75
N PHE A 365 -36.04 -40.62 -19.69
CA PHE A 365 -36.24 -39.29 -20.29
C PHE A 365 -36.91 -38.27 -19.35
N SER A 366 -37.59 -38.73 -18.30
CA SER A 366 -38.15 -37.88 -17.25
C SER A 366 -37.09 -37.27 -16.34
N ARG A 367 -35.85 -37.79 -16.36
CA ARG A 367 -34.74 -37.24 -15.56
C ARG A 367 -34.31 -35.87 -16.09
N GLY A 368 -33.76 -35.05 -15.20
CA GLY A 368 -33.28 -33.70 -15.55
C GLY A 368 -32.16 -33.72 -16.60
N LYS A 369 -31.24 -34.69 -16.51
CA LYS A 369 -30.12 -34.87 -17.44
C LYS A 369 -30.17 -36.26 -18.08
N VAL A 370 -30.08 -36.31 -19.40
CA VAL A 370 -30.03 -37.55 -20.19
C VAL A 370 -28.76 -37.51 -21.03
N PHE A 371 -27.98 -38.58 -20.97
CA PHE A 371 -26.75 -38.73 -21.74
C PHE A 371 -26.95 -39.81 -22.80
N ILE A 372 -26.59 -39.49 -24.05
CA ILE A 372 -26.68 -40.40 -25.19
C ILE A 372 -25.27 -40.81 -25.59
N LYS A 373 -25.07 -42.08 -25.89
CA LYS A 373 -23.81 -42.57 -26.46
C LYS A 373 -23.64 -42.00 -27.87
N ILE A 374 -22.47 -41.43 -28.15
CA ILE A 374 -22.16 -40.94 -29.51
C ILE A 374 -21.72 -42.16 -30.32
N ASP A 375 -22.45 -42.46 -31.39
CA ASP A 375 -22.05 -43.48 -32.36
C ASP A 375 -20.98 -42.88 -33.28
N ASN A 376 -19.71 -43.03 -32.90
CA ASN A 376 -18.54 -42.71 -33.73
C ASN A 376 -18.05 -43.93 -34.49
#